data_AF-A0A958FAR5-F1
#
_entry.id   AF-A0A958FAR5-F1
#
_cell.length_a   1.000
_cell.length_b   1.000
_cell.length_c   1.000
_cell.angle_alpha   90.00
_cell.angle_beta   90.00
_cell.angle_gamma   90.00
#
_symmetry.space_group_name_H-M   'P 1'
#
loop_
_entity.id
_entity.type
_entity.pdbx_description
1 polymer ?
#
loop_
_entity_poly.entity_id
_entity_poly.type
_entity_poly.pdbx_seq_one_letter_code
_entity_poly.pdbx_strand_id
1 'polypeptide(L)'
;AYLAIFFILYRTYQAKKARTEPGLLLGMFLFMVFGFRFFVEFFKEVQTPWENALPLTMGQFLSIPFVLIGLYLYYRAKQAPPVEVAPPPKPAPRKQKKR
;
A
#
# COMPACT_ATOMS: atom_id res chain seq x y z
N ALA A 1 -13.97 -8.77 -1.34
CA ALA A 1 -12.63 -8.44 -0.82
C ALA A 1 -12.19 -7.02 -1.17
N TYR A 2 -12.08 -6.66 -2.45
CA TYR A 2 -11.53 -5.36 -2.87
C TYR A 2 -12.27 -4.13 -2.31
N LEU A 3 -13.61 -4.17 -2.21
CA LEU A 3 -14.39 -3.11 -1.57
C LEU A 3 -14.07 -2.95 -0.07
N ALA A 4 -13.89 -4.05 0.66
CA ALA A 4 -13.52 -3.99 2.07
C ALA A 4 -12.12 -3.37 2.26
N ILE A 5 -11.16 -3.75 1.40
CA ILE A 5 -9.82 -3.16 1.36
C ILE A 5 -9.91 -1.65 1.12
N PHE A 6 -10.72 -1.23 0.15
CA PHE A 6 -10.94 0.19 -0.13
C PHE A 6 -11.48 0.94 1.09
N PHE A 7 -12.50 0.42 1.78
CA PHE A 7 -13.02 1.06 2.99
C PHE A 7 -11.98 1.14 4.12
N ILE A 8 -11.18 0.09 4.33
CA ILE A 8 -10.13 0.08 5.37
C ILE A 8 -9.07 1.15 5.06
N LEU A 9 -8.61 1.22 3.81
CA LEU A 9 -7.66 2.25 3.38
C LEU A 9 -8.24 3.64 3.49
N TYR A 10 -9.49 3.83 3.06
CA TYR A 10 -10.18 5.11 3.12
C TYR A 10 -10.32 5.59 4.58
N ARG A 11 -10.71 4.72 5.51
CA ARG A 11 -10.77 5.07 6.94
C ARG A 11 -9.40 5.39 7.51
N THR A 12 -8.37 4.65 7.13
CA THR A 12 -6.99 4.90 7.57
C THR A 12 -6.47 6.24 7.06
N TYR A 13 -6.77 6.56 5.80
CA TYR A 13 -6.45 7.85 5.20
C TYR A 13 -7.20 9.00 5.89
N GLN A 14 -8.49 8.84 6.15
CA GLN A 14 -9.28 9.86 6.86
C GLN A 14 -8.84 10.06 8.32
N ALA A 15 -8.31 9.03 8.97
CA ALA A 15 -7.76 9.14 10.32
C ALA A 15 -6.42 9.89 10.36
N LYS A 16 -5.57 9.72 9.35
CA LYS A 16 -4.23 10.35 9.29
C LYS A 16 -4.17 11.63 8.47
N LYS A 17 -5.13 11.89 7.57
CA LYS A 17 -5.23 13.05 6.65
C LYS A 17 -3.85 13.54 6.18
N ALA A 18 -3.47 14.76 6.56
CA ALA A 18 -2.23 15.42 6.15
C ALA A 18 -0.95 14.85 6.80
N ARG A 19 -1.07 13.95 7.78
CA ARG A 19 0.04 13.22 8.41
C ARG A 19 0.13 11.77 7.95
N THR A 20 -0.33 11.51 6.72
CA THR A 20 -0.19 10.17 6.16
C THR A 20 1.25 9.97 5.71
N GLU A 21 1.97 9.15 6.45
CA GLU A 21 3.35 8.81 6.13
C GLU A 21 3.48 8.19 4.73
N PRO A 22 4.45 8.64 3.90
CA PRO A 22 4.68 8.09 2.58
C PRO A 22 5.03 6.60 2.71
N GLY A 23 4.28 5.76 2.00
CA GLY A 23 4.44 4.31 2.05
C GLY A 23 3.48 3.59 3.00
N LEU A 24 2.77 4.28 3.91
CA LEU A 24 1.80 3.62 4.81
C LEU A 24 0.62 3.03 4.04
N LEU A 25 -0.07 3.85 3.23
CA LEU A 25 -1.21 3.41 2.45
C LEU A 25 -0.81 2.39 1.37
N LEU A 26 0.33 2.60 0.72
CA LEU A 26 0.86 1.68 -0.28
C LEU A 26 1.22 0.33 0.35
N GLY A 27 1.88 0.34 1.50
CA GLY A 27 2.23 -0.88 2.24
C GLY A 27 0.99 -1.67 2.66
N MET A 28 -0.01 -0.99 3.23
CA MET A 28 -1.30 -1.59 3.59
C MET A 28 -2.06 -2.13 2.37
N PHE A 29 -2.05 -1.39 1.25
CA PHE A 29 -2.65 -1.84 -0.01
C PHE A 29 -2.03 -3.15 -0.49
N LEU A 30 -0.70 -3.16 -0.62
CA LEU A 30 0.05 -4.32 -1.10
C LEU A 30 -0.16 -5.53 -0.20
N PHE A 31 -0.04 -5.35 1.11
CA PHE A 31 -0.25 -6.42 2.08
C PHE A 31 -1.67 -7.00 2.01
N MET A 32 -2.70 -6.16 1.99
CA MET A 32 -4.09 -6.62 2.00
C MET A 32 -4.49 -7.30 0.67
N VAL A 33 -4.10 -6.73 -0.47
CA VAL A 33 -4.47 -7.27 -1.79
C VAL A 33 -3.74 -8.56 -2.09
N PHE A 34 -2.40 -8.58 -1.95
CA PHE A 34 -1.62 -9.77 -2.23
C PHE A 34 -1.75 -10.83 -1.13
N GLY A 35 -2.00 -10.43 0.12
CA GLY A 35 -2.33 -11.36 1.20
C GLY A 35 -3.65 -12.07 0.91
N PHE A 36 -4.72 -11.33 0.57
CA PHE A 36 -5.98 -11.95 0.18
C PHE A 36 -5.84 -12.84 -1.06
N ARG A 37 -5.07 -12.40 -2.07
CA ARG A 37 -4.79 -13.20 -3.27
C ARG A 37 -4.09 -14.51 -2.93
N PHE A 38 -3.09 -14.47 -2.05
CA PHE A 38 -2.39 -15.65 -1.55
C PHE A 38 -3.38 -16.63 -0.90
N PHE A 39 -4.23 -16.16 0.02
CA PHE A 39 -5.23 -17.00 0.67
C PHE A 39 -6.25 -17.60 -0.29
N VAL A 40 -6.81 -16.80 -1.21
CA VAL A 40 -7.78 -17.33 -2.20
C VAL A 40 -7.18 -18.42 -3.06
N GLU A 41 -5.89 -18.31 -3.39
CA GLU A 41 -5.18 -19.30 -4.18
C GLU A 41 -4.96 -20.63 -3.43
N PHE A 42 -4.94 -20.64 -2.08
CA PHE A 42 -4.94 -21.90 -1.30
C PHE A 42 -6.26 -22.66 -1.37
N PHE A 43 -7.38 -21.95 -1.53
CA PHE A 43 -8.70 -22.56 -1.62
C PHE A 43 -9.07 -23.00 -3.04
N LYS A 44 -8.27 -22.61 -4.04
CA LYS A 44 -8.46 -23.02 -5.42
C LYS A 44 -7.83 -24.39 -5.65
N GLU A 45 -8.58 -25.26 -6.31
CA GLU A 45 -8.04 -26.52 -6.82
C GLU A 45 -7.13 -26.26 -8.02
N VAL A 46 -6.01 -26.98 -8.04
CA VAL A 46 -5.02 -26.94 -9.11
C VAL A 46 -5.63 -27.58 -10.35
N GLN A 47 -6.03 -26.76 -11.34
CA GLN A 47 -6.79 -27.24 -12.51
C GLN A 47 -5.93 -27.98 -13.53
N THR A 48 -4.60 -27.90 -13.46
CA THR A 48 -3.70 -28.54 -14.43
C THR A 48 -2.70 -29.50 -13.78
N PRO A 49 -2.46 -30.69 -14.36
CA PRO A 49 -1.48 -31.66 -13.83
C PRO A 49 -0.05 -31.12 -13.73
N TRP A 50 0.27 -30.07 -14.50
CA TRP A 50 1.58 -29.40 -14.51
C TRP A 50 1.81 -28.50 -13.30
N GLU A 51 0.75 -27.90 -12.75
CA GLU A 51 0.84 -27.12 -11.54
C GLU A 51 1.01 -27.99 -10.28
N ASN A 52 0.62 -29.28 -10.34
CA ASN A 52 0.89 -30.26 -9.27
C ASN A 52 2.38 -30.63 -9.15
N ALA A 53 3.19 -30.35 -10.16
CA ALA A 53 4.64 -30.57 -10.11
C ALA A 53 5.38 -29.48 -9.31
N LEU A 54 4.73 -28.34 -9.07
CA LEU A 54 5.30 -27.24 -8.31
C LEU A 54 4.64 -27.15 -6.94
N PRO A 55 5.42 -26.94 -5.86
CA PRO A 55 4.87 -26.89 -4.50
C PRO A 55 3.99 -25.65 -4.24
N LEU A 56 4.07 -24.62 -5.08
CA LEU A 56 3.26 -23.40 -5.00
C LEU A 56 2.82 -22.96 -6.40
N THR A 57 1.62 -22.37 -6.48
CA THR A 57 1.10 -21.81 -7.73
C THR A 57 1.83 -20.52 -8.11
N MET A 58 1.76 -20.14 -9.38
CA MET A 58 2.32 -18.87 -9.87
C MET A 58 1.74 -17.67 -9.12
N GLY A 59 0.44 -17.72 -8.78
CA GLY A 59 -0.23 -16.69 -7.99
C GLY A 59 0.38 -16.52 -6.60
N GLN A 60 0.78 -17.61 -5.95
CA GLN A 60 1.43 -17.58 -4.64
C GLN A 60 2.87 -17.06 -4.72
N PHE A 61 3.66 -17.53 -5.69
CA PHE A 61 5.03 -17.06 -5.92
C PHE A 61 5.10 -15.55 -6.13
N LEU A 62 4.18 -14.98 -6.92
CA LEU A 62 4.13 -13.54 -7.11
C LEU A 62 3.62 -12.82 -5.86
N SER A 63 2.70 -13.41 -5.10
CA SER A 63 2.11 -12.73 -3.94
C SER A 63 3.05 -12.59 -2.74
N ILE A 64 3.90 -13.60 -2.47
CA ILE A 64 4.86 -13.57 -1.35
C ILE A 64 5.76 -12.33 -1.34
N PRO A 65 6.51 -11.97 -2.41
CA PRO A 65 7.37 -10.80 -2.40
C PRO A 65 6.57 -9.51 -2.22
N PHE A 66 5.38 -9.37 -2.82
CA PHE A 66 4.55 -8.19 -2.62
C PHE A 66 4.00 -8.06 -1.20
N VAL A 67 3.65 -9.18 -0.54
CA VAL A 67 3.26 -9.19 0.88
C VAL A 67 4.42 -8.73 1.75
N LEU A 68 5.64 -9.24 1.51
CA LEU A 68 6.84 -8.84 2.24
C LEU A 68 7.18 -7.36 2.05
N ILE A 69 7.13 -6.87 0.80
CA ILE A 69 7.34 -5.45 0.49
C ILE A 69 6.28 -4.58 1.16
N GLY A 70 5.01 -5.00 1.12
CA GLY A 70 3.91 -4.29 1.76
C GLY A 70 4.12 -4.17 3.28
N LEU A 71 4.54 -5.26 3.91
CA LEU A 71 4.84 -5.31 5.34
C LEU A 71 6.05 -4.45 5.71
N TYR A 72 7.12 -4.51 4.91
CA TYR A 72 8.30 -3.67 5.08
C TYR A 72 7.95 -2.17 4.98
N LEU A 73 7.18 -1.77 3.96
CA LEU A 73 6.73 -0.39 3.80
C LEU A 73 5.84 0.06 4.95
N TYR A 74 4.96 -0.81 5.46
CA TYR A 74 4.13 -0.52 6.62
C TYR A 74 4.96 -0.26 7.88
N TYR A 75 5.94 -1.12 8.19
CA TYR A 75 6.81 -0.94 9.35
C TYR A 75 7.69 0.30 9.23
N ARG A 76 8.30 0.51 8.06
CA ARG A 76 9.09 1.72 7.79
C ARG A 76 8.25 2.98 7.96
N ALA A 77 7.01 2.99 7.46
CA ALA A 77 6.13 4.13 7.57
C ALA A 77 5.63 4.39 9.01
N LYS A 78 5.66 3.40 9.91
CA LYS A 78 5.39 3.64 11.35
C LYS A 78 6.60 4.21 12.10
N GLN A 79 7.81 3.96 11.59
CA GLN A 79 9.06 4.44 12.18
C GLN A 79 9.49 5.80 11.62
N ALA A 80 8.93 6.22 10.47
CA ALA A 80 9.19 7.53 9.89
C ALA A 80 8.67 8.64 10.82
N PRO A 81 9.46 9.69 11.07
CA PRO A 81 9.00 10.86 11.80
C PRO A 81 7.84 11.52 11.04
N PRO A 82 6.82 12.06 11.73
CA PRO A 82 5.64 12.65 11.12
C PRO A 82 6.04 13.57 9.96
N VAL A 83 5.50 13.33 8.75
CA VAL A 83 5.77 14.19 7.58
C VAL A 83 5.59 15.64 8.00
N GLU A 84 6.69 16.36 8.12
CA GLU A 84 6.68 17.78 8.40
C GLU A 84 6.19 18.46 7.13
N VAL A 85 4.90 18.79 7.12
CA VAL A 85 4.29 19.55 6.03
C VAL A 85 4.98 20.91 6.04
N ALA A 86 6.01 21.07 5.21
CA ALA A 86 6.68 22.34 5.04
C ALA A 86 5.60 23.39 4.76
N PRO A 87 5.59 24.53 5.48
CA PRO A 87 4.57 25.54 5.28
C PRO A 87 4.57 25.95 3.81
N PRO A 88 3.38 26.13 3.19
CA PRO A 88 3.28 26.50 1.79
C PRO A 88 4.19 27.70 1.55
N PRO A 89 5.00 27.70 0.47
CA PRO A 89 5.92 28.80 0.21
C PRO A 89 5.13 30.10 0.23
N LYS A 90 5.51 31.02 1.15
CA LYS A 90 4.84 32.31 1.28
C LYS A 90 4.74 32.92 -0.12
N PRO A 91 3.56 33.35 -0.58
CA PRO A 91 3.44 33.95 -1.90
C PRO A 91 4.47 35.08 -2.00
N ALA A 92 5.37 34.95 -2.98
CA ALA A 92 6.44 35.92 -3.18
C ALA A 92 5.82 37.32 -3.23
N PRO A 93 6.42 38.33 -2.54
CA PRO A 93 5.88 39.67 -2.55
C PRO A 93 5.72 40.11 -4.00
N ARG A 94 4.46 40.25 -4.43
CA ARG A 94 4.09 40.72 -5.75
C ARG A 94 4.74 42.08 -5.89
N LYS A 95 5.87 42.15 -6.61
CA LYS A 95 6.56 43.41 -6.90
C LYS A 95 5.50 44.31 -7.52
N GLN A 96 5.02 45.27 -6.73
CA GLN A 96 4.12 46.31 -7.23
C GLN A 96 4.93 47.03 -8.30
N LYS A 97 4.59 46.75 -9.55
CA LYS A 97 5.11 47.46 -10.72
C LYS A 97 4.63 48.89 -10.53
N LYS A 98 5.48 49.76 -9.98
CA LYS A 98 5.23 51.21 -9.90
C LYS A 98 4.97 51.68 -11.34
N ARG A 99 3.82 52.33 -11.49
CA ARG A 99 3.35 52.98 -12.72
C ARG A 99 4.33 54.02 -13.21
#